data_AF-A0A0E3S6A8-F1
#
_entry.id   AF-A0A0E3S6A8-F1
#
_cell.length_a   1.000
_cell.length_b   1.000
_cell.length_c   1.000
_cell.angle_alpha   90.00
_cell.angle_beta   90.00
_cell.angle_gamma   90.00
#
_symmetry.space_group_name_H-M   'P 1'
#
loop_
_entity.id
_entity.type
_entity.pdbx_description
1 polymer ?
#
loop_
_entity_poly.entity_id
_entity_poly.type
_entity_poly.pdbx_seq_one_letter_code
_entity_poly.pdbx_strand_id
1 'polypeptide(L)'
;MGDYQQRTGKRSEKKMPTGKLFGLRKFDLVKTSKGIGFVKGKRSSGFFAISDLFGNKISDSVNVKKKCRRLSARSTTLVQMVQMTHSSPTCHFRQAGNVEEGVSC
;
A
#
# COMPACT_ATOMS: atom_id res chain seq x y z
N MET A 1 9.73 14.13 -9.49
CA MET A 1 9.44 15.24 -8.53
C MET A 1 9.91 14.83 -7.15
N GLY A 2 11.06 15.33 -6.71
CA GLY A 2 11.68 14.97 -5.43
C GLY A 2 11.21 15.84 -4.26
N ASP A 3 11.37 15.34 -3.04
CA ASP A 3 11.09 16.08 -1.79
C ASP A 3 12.21 17.12 -1.47
N TYR A 4 13.04 17.49 -2.45
CA TYR A 4 14.25 18.31 -2.27
C TYR A 4 13.95 19.80 -2.10
N GLN A 5 12.76 20.26 -2.54
CA GLN A 5 12.41 21.67 -2.44
C GLN A 5 12.20 22.08 -0.98
N GLN A 6 13.07 22.96 -0.47
CA GLN A 6 13.04 23.45 0.91
C GLN A 6 12.40 24.83 1.06
N ARG A 7 12.25 25.58 -0.04
CA ARG A 7 11.69 26.93 -0.05
C ARG A 7 10.70 27.13 -1.19
N THR A 8 9.81 28.10 -1.03
CA THR A 8 8.80 28.51 -2.01
C THR A 8 8.67 30.04 -2.03
N GLY A 9 7.99 30.59 -3.04
CA GLY A 9 7.84 32.03 -3.28
C GLY A 9 8.65 32.54 -4.47
N LYS A 10 8.36 33.77 -4.93
CA LYS A 10 8.96 34.35 -6.15
C LYS A 10 10.48 34.47 -6.03
N ARG A 11 10.99 34.72 -4.81
CA ARG A 11 12.43 34.76 -4.51
C ARG A 11 12.83 33.75 -3.44
N SER A 12 12.09 32.65 -3.31
CA SER A 12 12.31 31.63 -2.26
C SER A 12 12.23 32.18 -0.83
N GLU A 13 11.41 33.21 -0.59
CA GLU A 13 11.29 33.84 0.72
C GLU A 13 10.67 32.92 1.81
N LYS A 14 9.82 31.95 1.43
CA LYS A 14 9.11 31.10 2.40
C LYS A 14 9.82 29.77 2.59
N LYS A 15 10.30 29.50 3.81
CA LYS A 15 10.85 28.18 4.19
C LYS A 15 9.72 27.17 4.36
N MET A 16 9.83 26.04 3.67
CA MET A 16 8.90 24.93 3.85
C MET A 16 9.24 24.17 5.14
N PRO A 17 8.23 23.75 5.92
CA PRO A 17 8.47 22.90 7.09
C PRO A 17 8.92 21.51 6.63
N THR A 18 10.23 21.26 6.63
CA THR A 18 10.86 20.02 6.13
C THR A 18 10.95 18.88 7.16
N GLY A 19 10.19 18.97 8.25
CA GLY A 19 10.21 18.01 9.36
C GLY A 19 9.31 16.77 9.21
N LYS A 20 9.42 15.88 10.20
CA LYS A 20 8.42 14.82 10.43
C LYS A 20 7.16 15.49 10.97
N LEU A 21 6.05 15.37 10.24
CA LEU A 21 4.77 15.88 10.74
C LEU A 21 4.17 14.78 11.63
N PHE A 22 4.09 15.04 12.93
CA PHE A 22 3.64 14.06 13.94
C PHE A 22 4.44 12.73 13.91
N GLY A 23 5.74 12.80 13.62
CA GLY A 23 6.61 11.63 13.60
C GLY A 23 6.51 10.75 12.35
N LEU A 24 5.59 11.04 11.42
CA LEU A 24 5.39 10.27 10.19
C LEU A 24 6.16 10.84 8.99
N ARG A 25 6.69 9.93 8.17
CA ARG A 25 7.30 10.23 6.87
C ARG A 25 6.47 9.61 5.75
N LYS A 26 6.74 10.06 4.52
CA LYS A 26 6.23 9.42 3.31
C LYS A 26 6.71 7.97 3.28
N PHE A 27 5.87 7.05 2.85
CA PHE A 27 6.11 5.60 2.81
C PHE A 27 6.27 4.93 4.18
N ASP A 28 5.96 5.59 5.29
CA ASP A 28 5.76 4.89 6.56
C ASP A 28 4.49 4.01 6.45
N LEU A 29 4.54 2.81 7.01
CA LEU A 29 3.38 1.92 7.12
C LEU A 29 2.59 2.28 8.38
N VAL A 30 1.32 2.63 8.21
CA VAL A 30 0.45 3.08 9.29
C VAL A 30 -0.84 2.29 9.33
N LYS A 31 -1.32 2.03 10.54
CA LYS A 31 -2.67 1.53 10.81
C LYS A 31 -3.54 2.69 11.24
N THR A 32 -4.66 2.87 10.56
CA THR A 32 -5.66 3.87 10.92
C THR A 32 -7.06 3.26 10.91
N SER A 33 -8.09 4.03 11.31
CA SER A 33 -9.49 3.58 11.30
C SER A 33 -10.00 3.22 9.89
N LYS A 34 -9.39 3.75 8.83
CA LYS A 34 -9.76 3.48 7.44
C LYS A 34 -9.04 2.29 6.81
N GLY A 35 -8.09 1.68 7.52
CA GLY A 35 -7.29 0.57 7.02
C GLY A 35 -5.80 0.69 7.35
N ILE A 36 -5.02 -0.22 6.76
CA ILE A 36 -3.56 -0.27 6.86
C ILE A 36 -2.98 0.08 5.50
N GLY A 37 -1.99 0.96 5.45
CA GLY A 37 -1.34 1.31 4.19
C GLY A 37 -0.16 2.27 4.36
N PHE A 38 0.43 2.64 3.24
CA PHE A 38 1.59 3.53 3.17
C PHE A 38 1.18 4.99 3.03
N VAL A 39 1.90 5.89 3.72
CA VAL A 39 1.68 7.33 3.62
C VAL A 39 2.15 7.87 2.26
N LYS A 40 1.23 8.33 1.39
CA LYS A 40 1.57 8.90 0.06
C LYS A 40 2.03 10.35 0.12
N GLY A 41 1.36 11.16 0.91
CA GLY A 41 1.55 12.62 0.91
C GLY A 41 0.92 13.25 2.14
N LYS A 42 1.59 14.28 2.67
CA LYS A 42 1.20 14.99 3.88
C LYS A 42 0.66 16.37 3.51
N ARG A 43 -0.48 16.75 4.08
CA ARG A 43 -0.99 18.13 4.05
C ARG A 43 -0.54 18.85 5.32
N SER A 44 -0.28 20.16 5.22
CA SER A 44 0.07 21.01 6.37
C SER A 44 -0.97 20.97 7.49
N SER A 45 -2.23 20.69 7.15
CA SER A 45 -3.36 20.53 8.09
C SER A 45 -3.30 19.28 8.98
N GLY A 46 -2.34 18.37 8.77
CA GLY A 46 -2.24 17.12 9.55
C GLY A 46 -3.11 15.98 8.99
N PHE A 47 -3.52 16.11 7.73
CA PHE A 47 -4.19 15.03 6.99
C PHE A 47 -3.25 14.43 5.94
N PHE A 48 -3.43 13.15 5.64
CA PHE A 48 -2.64 12.44 4.63
C PHE A 48 -3.50 11.40 3.90
N ALA A 49 -3.00 10.95 2.76
CA ALA A 49 -3.57 9.84 2.00
C ALA A 49 -2.80 8.55 2.28
N ILE A 50 -3.51 7.43 2.32
CA ILE A 50 -2.94 6.08 2.42
C ILE A 50 -3.12 5.31 1.12
N SER A 51 -2.11 4.55 0.74
CA SER A 51 -2.12 3.69 -0.45
C SER A 51 -1.53 2.31 -0.18
N ASP A 52 -1.89 1.36 -1.04
CA ASP A 52 -1.26 0.05 -1.08
C ASP A 52 0.15 0.09 -1.68
N LEU A 53 0.84 -1.05 -1.65
CA LEU A 53 2.14 -1.27 -2.29
C LEU A 53 2.11 -0.89 -3.78
N PHE A 54 1.01 -1.20 -4.48
CA PHE A 54 0.83 -0.92 -5.90
C PHE A 54 0.45 0.55 -6.19
N GLY A 55 0.35 1.39 -5.16
CA GLY A 55 0.00 2.80 -5.31
C GLY A 55 -1.50 3.09 -5.44
N ASN A 56 -2.35 2.07 -5.35
CA ASN A 56 -3.81 2.19 -5.26
C ASN A 56 -4.19 2.97 -4.00
N LYS A 57 -5.06 3.97 -4.13
CA LYS A 57 -5.48 4.81 -3.01
C LYS A 57 -6.52 4.07 -2.18
N ILE A 58 -6.21 3.83 -0.90
CA ILE A 58 -7.17 3.25 0.07
C ILE A 58 -8.07 4.35 0.62
N SER A 59 -7.49 5.49 0.99
CA SER A 59 -8.26 6.68 1.37
C SER A 59 -7.47 7.97 1.23
N ASP A 60 -8.16 9.05 0.89
CA ASP A 60 -7.53 10.35 0.60
C ASP A 60 -7.34 11.24 1.84
N SER A 61 -8.14 11.05 2.88
CA SER A 61 -8.15 11.92 4.05
C SER A 61 -8.18 11.13 5.34
N VAL A 62 -7.00 10.95 5.90
CA VAL A 62 -6.76 10.36 7.22
C VAL A 62 -6.13 11.42 8.12
N ASN A 63 -6.63 11.57 9.34
CA ASN A 63 -6.09 12.52 10.31
C ASN A 63 -5.03 11.84 11.17
N VAL A 64 -3.83 12.43 11.28
CA VAL A 64 -2.74 11.85 12.09
C VAL A 64 -3.08 11.80 13.58
N LYS A 65 -3.89 12.73 14.08
CA LYS A 65 -4.24 12.83 15.51
C LYS A 65 -5.27 11.77 15.92
N LYS A 66 -6.05 11.21 14.99
CA LYS A 66 -7.12 10.25 15.30
C LYS A 66 -6.66 8.82 15.05
N LYS A 67 -6.51 8.02 16.12
CA LYS A 67 -6.25 6.56 16.09
C LYS A 67 -5.28 6.12 14.96
N CYS A 68 -4.14 6.79 14.84
CA CYS A 68 -3.11 6.47 13.86
C CYS A 68 -1.90 5.87 14.58
N ARG A 69 -1.60 4.59 14.31
CA ARG A 69 -0.42 3.91 14.84
C ARG A 69 0.56 3.61 13.71
N ARG A 70 1.81 4.04 13.86
CA ARG A 70 2.88 3.60 12.94
C ARG A 70 3.21 2.14 13.21
N LEU A 71 3.17 1.32 12.17
CA LEU A 71 3.54 -0.09 12.22
C LEU A 71 5.03 -0.27 11.88
N SER A 72 5.48 0.40 10.82
CA SER A 72 6.88 0.35 10.38
C SER A 72 7.32 1.71 9.85
N ALA A 73 8.59 2.04 10.10
CA ALA A 73 9.22 3.23 9.54
C ALA A 73 9.72 2.93 8.12
N ARG A 74 9.76 3.96 7.26
CA ARG A 74 10.29 3.83 5.91
C ARG A 74 11.74 3.29 5.91
N SER A 75 11.96 2.23 5.14
CA SER A 75 13.28 1.75 4.74
C SER A 75 13.70 2.32 3.37
N THR A 76 14.94 2.09 2.95
CA THR A 76 15.44 2.44 1.61
C THR A 76 14.66 1.74 0.51
N THR A 77 14.30 0.47 0.74
CA THR A 77 13.51 -0.37 -0.16
C THR A 77 12.18 -0.72 0.50
N LEU A 78 11.09 -0.52 -0.23
CA LEU A 78 9.73 -0.79 0.26
C LEU A 78 9.37 -2.24 -0.08
N VAL A 79 9.39 -3.11 0.93
CA VAL A 79 9.16 -4.55 0.80
C VAL A 79 7.93 -4.96 1.60
N GLN A 80 7.05 -5.76 1.00
CA GLN A 80 5.90 -6.34 1.68
C GLN A 80 5.69 -7.75 1.14
N MET A 81 5.50 -8.73 2.03
CA MET A 81 5.12 -10.07 1.61
C MET A 81 3.66 -10.03 1.16
N VAL A 82 3.41 -10.47 -0.08
CA VAL A 82 2.08 -10.57 -0.66
C VAL A 82 1.84 -12.04 -0.96
N GLN A 83 0.70 -12.58 -0.51
CA GLN A 83 0.29 -13.92 -0.92
C GLN A 83 -0.21 -13.84 -2.36
N MET A 84 0.50 -14.52 -3.27
CA MET A 84 0.04 -14.66 -4.64
C MET A 84 -0.93 -15.84 -4.72
N THR A 85 -2.21 -15.54 -4.93
CA THR A 85 -3.19 -16.56 -5.30
C THR A 85 -2.97 -16.89 -6.77
N HIS A 86 -2.17 -17.92 -7.04
CA HIS A 86 -2.14 -18.50 -8.37
C HIS A 86 -3.48 -19.21 -8.58
N SER A 87 -4.35 -18.65 -9.41
CA SER A 87 -5.38 -19.47 -10.05
C SER A 87 -4.64 -20.42 -10.99
N SER A 88 -4.35 -21.63 -10.52
CA SER A 88 -3.95 -22.71 -11.42
C SER A 88 -5.03 -22.83 -12.49
N PRO A 89 -4.72 -22.70 -13.80
CA PRO A 89 -5.69 -23.09 -14.81
C PRO A 89 -5.97 -24.56 -14.56
N THR A 90 -7.23 -24.91 -14.26
CA THR A 90 -7.67 -26.29 -14.14
C THR A 90 -7.45 -26.95 -15.49
N CYS A 91 -6.32 -27.62 -15.65
CA CYS A 91 -6.11 -28.54 -16.75
C CYS A 91 -7.06 -29.73 -16.51
N HIS A 92 -8.19 -29.72 -17.19
CA HIS A 92 -9.06 -30.88 -17.26
C HIS A 92 -8.28 -31.99 -17.97
N PHE A 93 -7.72 -32.90 -17.19
CA PHE A 93 -7.16 -34.15 -17.67
C PHE A 93 -8.31 -35.00 -18.22
N ARG A 94 -8.47 -35.07 -19.54
CA ARG A 94 -9.37 -36.03 -20.18
C ARG A 94 -8.81 -37.43 -19.90
N GLN A 95 -9.44 -38.19 -19.01
CA GLN A 95 -9.18 -39.62 -18.90
C GLN A 95 -9.75 -40.30 -20.16
N ALA A 96 -8.87 -40.93 -20.92
CA ALA A 96 -9.25 -41.89 -21.95
C ALA A 96 -9.91 -43.10 -21.26
N GLY A 97 -11.08 -43.50 -21.76
CA GLY A 97 -11.91 -44.54 -21.16
C GLY A 97 -11.24 -45.91 -21.13
N ASN A 98 -11.59 -46.69 -20.11
CA ASN A 98 -11.54 -48.15 -20.17
C ASN A 98 -12.98 -48.66 -20.25
N VAL A 99 -13.23 -49.46 -21.27
CA VAL A 99 -14.43 -50.30 -21.41
C VAL A 99 -14.23 -51.48 -20.48
N GLU A 100 -15.15 -51.69 -19.54
CA GLU A 100 -15.27 -52.97 -18.83
C GLU A 100 -16.51 -53.69 -19.36
N GLU A 101 -16.29 -54.81 -20.05
CA GLU A 101 -17.33 -55.79 -20.38
C GLU A 101 -17.83 -56.44 -19.09
N GLY A 102 -19.07 -56.10 -18.72
CA GLY A 102 -19.83 -56.84 -17.72
C GLY A 102 -20.62 -57.97 -18.38
N VAL A 103 -20.07 -59.19 -18.33
CA VAL A 103 -20.83 -60.43 -18.49
C VAL A 103 -21.72 -60.62 -17.26
N SER A 104 -23.03 -60.82 -17.46
CA SER A 104 -23.94 -61.34 -16.43
C SER A 104 -25.13 -62.06 -17.08
N CYS A 105 -25.13 -63.38 -16.91
CA CYS A 105 -26.19 -64.40 -17.00
C CYS A 105 -27.14 -64.42 -18.21
#